data_AF-A0A969DKR1-F1
#
_entry.id   AF-A0A969DKR1-F1
#
_cell.length_a   1.000
_cell.length_b   1.000
_cell.length_c   1.000
_cell.angle_alpha   90.00
_cell.angle_beta   90.00
_cell.angle_gamma   90.00
#
_symmetry.space_group_name_H-M   'P 1'
#
loop_
_entity.id
_entity.type
_entity.pdbx_description
1 polymer ?
#
loop_
_entity_poly.entity_id
_entity_poly.type
_entity_poly.pdbx_seq_one_letter_code
_entity_poly.pdbx_strand_id
1 'polypeptide(L)' 'MSLRYRGADYEPTSANVEMTEEVIGRYRGAVVTRRVPKQPQTQGRIQGLKYRGANVH' A
#
# COMPACT_ATOMS: atom_id res chain seq x y z
N MET A 1 -14.90 8.07 -2.63
CA MET A 1 -15.89 7.03 -2.28
C MET A 1 -15.39 6.31 -1.05
N SER A 2 -16.09 6.37 0.08
CA SER A 2 -15.78 5.57 1.27
C SER A 2 -16.58 4.26 1.26
N LEU A 3 -16.00 3.16 1.72
CA LEU A 3 -16.68 1.86 1.83
C LEU A 3 -16.95 1.55 3.30
N ARG A 4 -18.20 1.26 3.66
CA ARG A 4 -18.56 0.82 5.01
C ARG A 4 -18.87 -0.67 5.00
N TYR A 5 -18.14 -1.45 5.78
CA TYR A 5 -18.32 -2.91 5.85
C TYR A 5 -18.03 -3.43 7.26
N ARG A 6 -18.88 -4.34 7.76
CA ARG A 6 -18.77 -4.93 9.12
C ARG A 6 -18.60 -3.92 10.26
N GLY A 7 -19.25 -2.76 10.14
CA GLY A 7 -19.20 -1.71 11.15
C GLY A 7 -17.90 -0.91 11.19
N ALA A 8 -17.00 -1.12 10.22
CA ALA A 8 -15.79 -0.32 10.03
C ALA A 8 -15.91 0.52 8.76
N ASP A 9 -15.36 1.73 8.84
CA ASP A 9 -15.26 2.65 7.72
C ASP A 9 -13.89 2.51 7.07
N TYR A 10 -13.90 2.11 5.81
CA TYR A 10 -12.71 1.98 4.98
C TYR A 10 -12.61 3.27 4.17
N GLU A 11 -11.70 4.13 4.58
CA GLU A 11 -11.24 5.19 3.71
C GLU A 11 -10.25 4.59 2.72
N PRO A 12 -10.49 4.72 1.40
CA PRO A 12 -9.42 4.46 0.46
C PRO A 12 -8.37 5.56 0.67
N THR A 13 -7.29 5.22 1.36
CA THR A 13 -6.07 6.03 1.31
C THR A 13 -5.69 6.08 -0.16
N SER A 14 -5.93 7.23 -0.82
CA SER A 14 -5.43 7.49 -2.15
C SER A 14 -3.92 7.53 -2.03
N ALA A 15 -3.34 6.38 -2.29
CA ALA A 15 -1.95 6.08 -2.22
C ALA A 15 -1.21 6.91 -3.29
N ASN A 16 -0.87 8.16 -3.01
CA ASN A 16 0.13 8.87 -3.79
C ASN A 16 1.49 8.23 -3.48
N VAL A 17 1.74 7.08 -4.09
CA VAL A 17 2.98 6.32 -3.91
C VAL A 17 4.05 6.99 -4.75
N GLU A 18 4.96 7.72 -4.11
CA GLU A 18 6.18 8.16 -4.77
C GLU A 18 6.97 6.92 -5.22
N MET A 19 7.22 6.84 -6.54
CA MET A 19 7.99 5.75 -7.15
C MET A 19 9.42 6.23 -7.42
N THR A 20 10.40 5.38 -7.14
CA THR A 20 11.81 5.57 -7.51
C THR A 20 12.24 4.51 -8.52
N GLU A 21 13.24 4.83 -9.33
CA GLU A 21 13.85 3.87 -10.26
C GLU A 21 15.13 3.32 -9.66
N GLU A 22 15.20 1.99 -9.53
CA GLU A 22 16.36 1.25 -9.04
C GLU A 22 16.97 0.46 -10.20
N VAL A 23 18.30 0.54 -10.37
CA VAL A 23 19.01 -0.26 -11.38
C VAL A 23 19.16 -1.69 -10.85
N ILE A 24 18.52 -2.66 -11.51
CA ILE A 24 18.56 -4.07 -11.11
C ILE A 24 19.56 -4.90 -11.91
N GLY A 25 20.09 -4.36 -13.01
CA GLY A 25 21.10 -5.06 -13.81
C GLY A 25 21.69 -4.18 -14.91
N ARG A 26 22.94 -4.46 -15.25
CA ARG A 26 23.63 -3.85 -16.40
C ARG A 26 24.07 -4.97 -17.35
N TYR A 27 23.64 -4.86 -18.59
CA TYR A 27 23.98 -5.76 -19.69
C TYR A 27 24.82 -4.99 -20.72
N ARG A 28 25.39 -5.68 -21.72
CA ARG A 28 26.19 -5.02 -22.77
C ARG A 28 25.32 -4.00 -23.53
N GLY A 29 25.52 -2.72 -23.22
CA GLY A 29 24.80 -1.60 -23.83
C GLY A 29 23.42 -1.30 -23.25
N ALA A 30 22.97 -1.98 -22.19
CA ALA A 30 21.64 -1.76 -21.63
C ALA A 30 21.64 -1.76 -20.10
N VAL A 31 20.80 -0.91 -19.51
CA VAL A 31 20.57 -0.85 -18.07
C VAL A 31 19.12 -1.20 -17.82
N VAL A 32 18.89 -2.21 -16.99
CA VAL A 32 17.54 -2.60 -16.58
C VAL A 32 17.23 -1.89 -15.28
N THR A 33 16.19 -1.08 -15.29
CA THR A 33 15.65 -0.40 -14.11
C THR A 33 14.30 -1.01 -13.72
N ARG A 34 14.01 -1.01 -12.43
CA ARG A 34 12.73 -1.38 -11.85
C ARG A 34 12.17 -0.20 -11.08
N ARG A 35 10.88 0.08 -11.25
CA ARG A 35 10.16 1.05 -10.42
C ARG A 35 9.79 0.42 -9.09
N VAL A 36 10.24 1.04 -8.01
CA VAL A 36 10.02 0.58 -6.64
C VAL A 36 9.37 1.72 -5.86
N PRO A 37 8.38 1.46 -4.99
CA PRO A 37 7.83 2.49 -4.12
C PRO A 37 8.89 2.99 -3.14
N LYS A 38 9.05 4.31 -3.04
CA LYS A 38 10.00 4.97 -2.12
C LYS A 38 9.67 4.71 -0.65
N GLN A 39 8.38 4.54 -0.36
CA GLN A 39 7.85 4.22 0.96
C GLN A 39 6.84 3.06 0.81
N PRO A 40 6.98 1.94 1.53
CA PRO A 40 5.92 0.95 1.59
C PRO A 40 4.71 1.61 2.23
N GLN A 41 3.59 1.61 1.52
CA GLN A 41 2.34 2.06 2.09
C GLN A 41 1.97 1.12 3.22
N THR A 42 2.13 1.56 4.46
CA THR A 42 1.46 0.95 5.58
C THR A 42 -0.02 1.15 5.30
N GLN A 43 -0.72 0.08 4.91
CA GLN A 43 -2.17 0.12 4.81
C GLN A 43 -2.66 0.63 6.17
N GLY A 44 -3.30 1.81 6.15
CA GLY A 44 -3.77 2.44 7.37
C GLY A 44 -4.60 1.42 8.14
N ARG A 45 -4.28 1.23 9.42
CA ARG A 45 -5.01 0.32 10.29
C ARG A 45 -6.48 0.71 10.28
N ILE A 46 -7.34 -0.20 9.83
CA ILE A 46 -8.79 0.04 9.77
C ILE A 46 -9.30 0.14 11.21
N GLN A 47 -9.68 1.36 11.61
CA GLN A 47 -10.18 1.59 12.96
C GLN A 47 -11.58 0.97 13.12
N GLY A 48 -11.82 0.33 14.26
CA GLY A 48 -13.13 -0.21 14.60
C GLY A 48 -13.51 -1.55 13.96
N LEU A 49 -12.58 -2.24 13.29
CA LEU A 49 -12.85 -3.57 12.74
C LEU A 49 -13.11 -4.59 13.87
N LYS A 50 -14.30 -5.21 13.84
CA LYS A 50 -14.68 -6.28 14.78
C LYS A 50 -14.85 -7.61 14.05
N TYR A 51 -14.19 -8.65 14.52
CA TYR A 51 -14.37 -10.02 14.05
C TYR A 51 -14.92 -10.88 15.18
N ARG A 52 -16.14 -11.43 14.99
CA ARG A 52 -16.85 -12.24 16.01
C ARG A 52 -16.96 -11.54 17.37
N GLY A 53 -17.16 -10.22 17.37
CA GLY A 53 -17.26 -9.41 18.60
C GLY A 53 -15.92 -9.00 19.22
N ALA A 54 -14.79 -9.54 18.76
CA ALA A 54 -13.46 -9.12 19.17
C ALA A 54 -12.94 -7.98 18.29
N ASN A 55 -12.25 -7.01 18.90
CA ASN A 55 -11.57 -5.95 18.16
C ASN A 55 -10.37 -6.55 17.42
N VAL A 56 -10.28 -6.31 16.11
CA VAL A 56 -9.12 -6.64 15.31
C VAL A 56 -8.15 -5.47 15.44
N HIS A 57 -7.02 -5.74 16.06
CA HIS A 57 -5.97 -4.79 16.34
C HIS A 57 -4.83 -4.95 15.36
#